data_AF-A0A4D4KWY6-F1
#
_entry.id   AF-A0A4D4KWY6-F1
#
_cell.length_a   1.000
_cell.length_b   1.000
_cell.length_c   1.000
_cell.angle_alpha   90.00
_cell.angle_beta   90.00
_cell.angle_gamma   90.00
#
_symmetry.space_group_name_H-M   'P 1'
#
loop_
_entity.id
_entity.type
_entity.pdbx_description
1 polymer ?
#
loop_
_entity_poly.entity_id
_entity_poly.type
_entity_poly.pdbx_seq_one_letter_code
_entity_poly.pdbx_strand_id
1 'polypeptide(L)'
;MIWGPGSVTDAELNQAKSQGTTLLGFNEPDMAGQANMTVAKALDLWPRLQSTGMRLGAPAVAYGGDVAGGWLDRFMKGAADRNYKVDFIPLHWYGADFDATRATDQLRGYLQATYNRYKKPIWLTEYALIDFSTGTPRYPTPAQQAAFVKKSTAMLQGLSFVERYAWFTLSADRGGTGLYNGATPNESGAAYRAAG
;
A
#
# COMPACT_ATOMS: atom_id res chain seq x y z
N MET A 1 -1.05 -5.83 11.01
CA MET A 1 0.18 -5.33 10.35
C MET A 1 1.25 -5.24 11.41
N ILE A 2 2.50 -5.59 11.11
CA ILE A 2 3.62 -5.25 11.99
C ILE A 2 4.19 -3.93 11.47
N TRP A 3 3.78 -2.83 12.07
CA TRP A 3 3.91 -1.50 11.46
C TRP A 3 5.36 -1.03 11.33
N GLY A 4 6.19 -1.25 12.35
CA GLY A 4 7.59 -0.83 12.36
C GLY A 4 8.45 -1.71 13.27
N PRO A 5 9.72 -1.32 13.52
CA PRO A 5 10.66 -2.17 14.26
C PRO A 5 10.24 -2.39 15.71
N GLY A 6 9.56 -1.40 16.33
CA GLY A 6 9.03 -1.51 17.69
C GLY A 6 7.87 -2.50 17.84
N SER A 7 7.19 -2.85 16.74
CA SER A 7 6.09 -3.83 16.74
C SER A 7 6.59 -5.28 16.60
N VAL A 8 7.90 -5.52 16.47
CA VAL A 8 8.45 -6.88 16.34
C VAL A 8 8.66 -7.50 17.73
N THR A 9 7.56 -7.72 18.44
CA THR A 9 7.51 -8.35 19.76
C THR A 9 6.70 -9.63 19.72
N ASP A 10 6.92 -10.55 20.67
CA ASP A 10 6.14 -11.78 20.73
C ASP A 10 4.65 -11.52 20.96
N ALA A 11 4.32 -10.48 21.75
CA ALA A 11 2.95 -10.08 22.01
C ALA A 11 2.22 -9.65 20.72
N GLU A 12 2.82 -8.73 19.96
CA GLU A 12 2.25 -8.24 18.68
C GLU A 12 2.16 -9.34 17.62
N LEU A 13 3.18 -10.19 17.51
CA LEU A 13 3.18 -11.30 16.55
C LEU A 13 2.12 -12.35 16.89
N ASN A 14 1.97 -12.71 18.18
CA ASN A 14 0.92 -13.63 18.63
C ASN A 14 -0.47 -13.02 18.47
N GLN A 15 -0.63 -11.73 18.74
CA GLN A 15 -1.89 -11.01 18.52
C GLN A 15 -2.26 -10.98 17.03
N ALA A 16 -1.30 -10.73 16.14
CA ALA A 16 -1.56 -10.74 14.70
C ALA A 16 -2.00 -12.14 14.21
N LYS A 17 -1.37 -13.20 14.73
CA LYS A 17 -1.76 -14.60 14.43
C LYS A 17 -3.16 -14.94 14.90
N SER A 18 -3.59 -14.42 16.06
CA SER A 18 -4.93 -14.70 16.58
C SER A 18 -6.03 -13.91 15.87
N GLN A 19 -5.69 -12.83 15.17
CA GLN A 19 -6.64 -11.94 14.49
C GLN A 19 -6.81 -12.21 12.98
N GLY A 20 -6.00 -13.09 12.39
CA GLY A 20 -6.11 -13.35 10.95
C GLY A 20 -5.12 -14.36 10.41
N THR A 21 -5.04 -14.43 9.09
CA THR A 21 -4.24 -15.43 8.36
C THR A 21 -3.17 -14.80 7.45
N THR A 22 -3.23 -13.48 7.23
CA THR A 22 -2.32 -12.73 6.37
C THR A 22 -1.69 -11.58 7.16
N LEU A 23 -0.38 -11.41 7.04
CA LEU A 23 0.40 -10.40 7.73
C LEU A 23 0.97 -9.40 6.73
N LEU A 24 0.67 -8.12 6.92
CA LEU A 24 1.37 -7.02 6.26
C LEU A 24 2.65 -6.69 7.03
N GLY A 25 3.76 -6.55 6.30
CA GLY A 25 5.04 -6.09 6.82
C GLY A 25 5.05 -4.60 7.17
N PHE A 26 6.25 -4.03 7.29
CA PHE A 26 6.46 -2.67 7.77
C PHE A 26 5.86 -1.60 6.85
N ASN A 27 5.38 -0.50 7.45
CA ASN A 27 4.74 0.61 6.77
C ASN A 27 5.74 1.71 6.39
N GLU A 28 5.89 1.97 5.10
CA GLU A 28 6.72 3.05 4.53
C GLU A 28 8.11 3.14 5.18
N PRO A 29 8.88 2.03 5.23
CA PRO A 29 10.19 2.01 5.88
C PRO A 29 11.21 2.96 5.20
N ASP A 30 10.94 3.37 3.97
CA ASP A 30 11.70 4.32 3.16
C ASP A 30 11.46 5.80 3.53
N MET A 31 10.53 6.09 4.46
CA MET A 31 10.23 7.45 4.92
C MET A 31 10.60 7.66 6.39
N ALA A 32 11.27 8.79 6.67
CA ALA A 32 11.72 9.15 8.01
C ALA A 32 10.57 9.41 9.01
N GLY A 33 9.40 9.85 8.51
CA GLY A 33 8.20 10.09 9.30
C GLY A 33 7.32 8.87 9.54
N GLN A 34 7.76 7.68 9.09
CA GLN A 34 6.99 6.44 9.13
C GLN A 34 7.78 5.36 9.88
N ALA A 35 7.82 4.10 9.43
CA ALA A 35 8.60 3.07 10.12
C ALA A 35 10.11 3.38 10.15
N ASN A 36 10.61 4.16 9.17
CA ASN A 36 11.99 4.67 9.10
C ASN A 36 13.04 3.57 9.35
N MET A 37 13.17 2.65 8.40
CA MET A 37 14.01 1.46 8.53
C MET A 37 14.99 1.35 7.37
N THR A 38 16.22 0.96 7.69
CA THR A 38 17.14 0.47 6.67
C THR A 38 16.69 -0.90 6.15
N VAL A 39 17.02 -1.20 4.90
CA VAL A 39 16.78 -2.53 4.30
C VAL A 39 17.42 -3.64 5.14
N ALA A 40 18.65 -3.43 5.62
CA ALA A 40 19.35 -4.40 6.46
C ALA A 40 18.55 -4.71 7.73
N LYS A 41 18.06 -3.68 8.43
CA LYS A 41 17.25 -3.87 9.64
C LYS A 41 15.94 -4.61 9.36
N ALA A 42 15.26 -4.30 8.26
CA ALA A 42 14.05 -5.00 7.85
C ALA A 42 14.32 -6.49 7.56
N LEU A 43 15.41 -6.80 6.87
CA LEU A 43 15.82 -8.19 6.60
C LEU A 43 16.22 -8.93 7.88
N ASP A 44 16.92 -8.29 8.82
CA ASP A 44 17.34 -8.93 10.08
C ASP A 44 16.14 -9.26 10.99
N LEU A 45 15.07 -8.45 10.91
CA LEU A 45 13.82 -8.71 11.64
C LEU A 45 12.89 -9.68 10.91
N TRP A 46 13.09 -9.93 9.62
CA TRP A 46 12.19 -10.72 8.77
C TRP A 46 11.92 -12.15 9.28
N PRO A 47 12.91 -12.90 9.83
CA PRO A 47 12.66 -14.23 10.38
C PRO A 47 11.58 -14.26 11.48
N ARG A 48 11.44 -13.18 12.26
CA ARG A 48 10.40 -13.06 13.30
C ARG A 48 8.99 -12.96 12.71
N LEU A 49 8.85 -12.28 11.57
CA LEU A 49 7.57 -12.20 10.86
C LEU A 49 7.27 -13.54 10.15
N GLN A 50 8.29 -14.17 9.54
CA GLN A 50 8.13 -15.49 8.91
C GLN A 50 7.74 -16.59 9.91
N SER A 51 8.25 -16.55 11.14
CA SER A 51 7.92 -17.55 12.17
C SER A 51 6.45 -17.55 12.58
N THR A 52 5.68 -16.54 12.16
CA THR A 52 4.22 -16.56 12.34
C THR A 52 3.54 -17.65 11.50
N GLY A 53 4.14 -18.06 10.38
CA GLY A 53 3.56 -19.00 9.42
C GLY A 53 2.42 -18.39 8.57
N MET A 54 2.08 -17.13 8.79
CA MET A 54 1.03 -16.41 8.05
C MET A 54 1.48 -16.15 6.61
N ARG A 55 0.52 -15.91 5.70
CA ARG A 55 0.84 -15.36 4.37
C ARG A 55 1.43 -13.97 4.56
N LEU A 56 2.65 -13.73 4.08
CA LEU A 56 3.45 -12.57 4.47
C LEU A 56 3.70 -11.61 3.29
N GLY A 57 3.15 -10.41 3.41
CA GLY A 57 3.39 -9.32 2.47
C GLY A 57 4.69 -8.60 2.78
N ALA A 58 5.41 -8.18 1.74
CA ALA A 58 6.61 -7.34 1.87
C ALA A 58 6.31 -6.05 2.69
N PRO A 59 7.33 -5.31 3.12
CA PRO A 59 7.14 -3.94 3.57
C PRO A 59 6.52 -3.09 2.45
N ALA A 60 5.53 -2.26 2.79
CA ALA A 60 4.89 -1.36 1.83
C ALA A 60 5.72 -0.08 1.73
N VAL A 61 6.47 0.09 0.63
CA VAL A 61 7.23 1.33 0.40
C VAL A 61 6.29 2.47 0.01
N ALA A 62 6.63 3.69 0.43
CA ALA A 62 5.87 4.89 0.07
C ALA A 62 5.96 5.19 -1.43
N TYR A 63 7.12 4.91 -2.05
CA TYR A 63 7.36 5.14 -3.47
C TYR A 63 8.41 4.20 -4.07
N GLY A 64 8.49 4.18 -5.40
CA GLY A 64 9.59 3.55 -6.13
C GLY A 64 9.69 2.03 -5.97
N GLY A 65 8.55 1.35 -5.78
CA GLY A 65 8.51 -0.11 -5.70
C GLY A 65 9.14 -0.80 -6.91
N ASP A 66 9.02 -0.21 -8.10
CA ASP A 66 9.57 -0.71 -9.37
C ASP A 66 11.02 -0.26 -9.67
N VAL A 67 11.59 0.63 -8.87
CA VAL A 67 12.88 1.28 -9.14
C VAL A 67 14.05 0.35 -8.79
N ALA A 68 14.91 0.07 -9.77
CA ALA A 68 16.16 -0.67 -9.55
C ALA A 68 17.08 0.06 -8.56
N GLY A 69 17.60 -0.66 -7.57
CA GLY A 69 18.38 -0.08 -6.47
C GLY A 69 17.54 0.63 -5.39
N GLY A 70 16.23 0.78 -5.61
CA GLY A 70 15.28 1.32 -4.65
C GLY A 70 15.17 0.47 -3.37
N TRP A 71 14.42 0.98 -2.38
CA TRP A 71 14.28 0.30 -1.10
C TRP A 71 13.69 -1.11 -1.25
N LEU A 72 12.56 -1.23 -1.97
CA LEU A 72 11.91 -2.52 -2.21
C LEU A 72 12.80 -3.46 -3.02
N ASP A 73 13.50 -2.96 -4.04
CA ASP A 73 14.39 -3.78 -4.87
C ASP A 73 15.53 -4.40 -4.06
N ARG A 74 16.19 -3.60 -3.21
CA ARG A 74 17.25 -4.08 -2.32
C ARG A 74 16.71 -5.06 -1.28
N PHE A 75 15.51 -4.83 -0.74
CA PHE A 75 14.86 -5.75 0.18
C PHE A 75 14.54 -7.09 -0.50
N MET A 76 13.91 -7.09 -1.68
CA MET A 76 13.54 -8.31 -2.39
C MET A 76 14.76 -9.13 -2.81
N LYS A 77 15.86 -8.48 -3.23
CA LYS A 77 17.15 -9.14 -3.49
C LYS A 77 17.73 -9.77 -2.23
N GLY A 78 17.84 -8.99 -1.15
CA GLY A 78 18.37 -9.51 0.11
C GLY A 78 17.51 -10.61 0.73
N ALA A 79 16.19 -10.57 0.52
CA ALA A 79 15.29 -11.65 0.91
C ALA A 79 15.54 -12.91 0.08
N ALA A 80 15.71 -12.79 -1.25
CA ALA A 80 16.05 -13.90 -2.11
C ALA A 80 17.41 -14.53 -1.75
N ASP A 81 18.44 -13.71 -1.54
CA ASP A 81 19.78 -14.17 -1.15
C ASP A 81 19.79 -14.92 0.19
N ARG A 82 18.89 -14.55 1.11
CA ARG A 82 18.69 -15.20 2.41
C ARG A 82 17.66 -16.33 2.39
N ASN A 83 17.11 -16.68 1.22
CA ASN A 83 16.03 -17.65 1.04
C ASN A 83 14.79 -17.37 1.92
N TYR A 84 14.46 -16.08 2.08
CA TYR A 84 13.30 -15.64 2.83
C TYR A 84 12.03 -15.68 1.98
N LYS A 85 10.92 -16.02 2.63
CA LYS A 85 9.60 -16.05 2.02
C LYS A 85 9.00 -14.64 2.01
N VAL A 86 8.54 -14.22 0.84
CA VAL A 86 7.70 -13.04 0.61
C VAL A 86 6.59 -13.49 -0.33
N ASP A 87 5.33 -13.48 0.14
CA ASP A 87 4.19 -14.04 -0.59
C ASP A 87 3.58 -13.06 -1.58
N PHE A 88 3.50 -11.79 -1.22
CA PHE A 88 2.91 -10.72 -2.03
C PHE A 88 3.58 -9.37 -1.71
N ILE A 89 3.32 -8.35 -2.53
CA ILE A 89 3.89 -7.01 -2.36
C ILE A 89 2.74 -6.01 -2.12
N PRO A 90 2.61 -5.44 -0.91
CA PRO A 90 1.79 -4.28 -0.70
C PRO A 90 2.48 -3.01 -1.25
N LEU A 91 1.69 -2.12 -1.83
CA LEU A 91 2.14 -0.85 -2.41
C LEU A 91 1.24 0.29 -1.95
N HIS A 92 1.85 1.46 -1.78
CA HIS A 92 1.15 2.73 -1.62
C HIS A 92 1.29 3.57 -2.89
N TRP A 93 0.28 4.38 -3.19
CA TRP A 93 0.33 5.33 -4.30
C TRP A 93 -0.57 6.53 -4.08
N TYR A 94 -0.01 7.74 -4.20
CA TYR A 94 -0.76 8.99 -4.09
C TYR A 94 -0.54 9.85 -5.33
N GLY A 95 -1.60 10.11 -6.09
CA GLY A 95 -1.54 10.80 -7.38
C GLY A 95 -1.62 12.31 -7.26
N ALA A 96 -0.66 13.03 -7.85
CA ALA A 96 -0.63 14.49 -7.86
C ALA A 96 -1.34 15.13 -9.09
N ASP A 97 -1.53 14.36 -10.16
CA ASP A 97 -2.37 14.75 -11.31
C ASP A 97 -3.82 14.41 -10.98
N PHE A 98 -4.70 15.42 -10.90
CA PHE A 98 -6.09 15.23 -10.48
C PHE A 98 -7.05 15.00 -11.65
N ASP A 99 -6.53 14.76 -12.85
CA ASP A 99 -7.30 14.17 -13.93
C ASP A 99 -7.46 12.66 -13.70
N ALA A 100 -8.69 12.24 -13.50
CA ALA A 100 -9.02 10.86 -13.16
C ALA A 100 -8.54 9.82 -14.18
N THR A 101 -8.46 10.17 -15.47
CA THR A 101 -7.97 9.25 -16.51
C THR A 101 -6.45 9.13 -16.43
N ARG A 102 -5.74 10.27 -16.45
CA ARG A 102 -4.27 10.26 -16.38
C ARG A 102 -3.75 9.66 -15.08
N ALA A 103 -4.39 9.97 -13.96
CA ALA A 103 -4.07 9.37 -12.66
C ALA A 103 -4.26 7.85 -12.66
N THR A 104 -5.36 7.35 -13.25
CA THR A 104 -5.61 5.90 -13.34
C THR A 104 -4.56 5.21 -14.21
N ASP A 105 -4.16 5.83 -15.33
CA ASP A 105 -3.11 5.30 -16.20
C ASP A 105 -1.74 5.27 -15.51
N GLN A 106 -1.41 6.31 -14.74
CA GLN A 106 -0.18 6.39 -13.94
C GLN A 106 -0.15 5.30 -12.85
N LEU A 107 -1.24 5.14 -12.10
CA LEU A 107 -1.37 4.07 -11.11
C LEU A 107 -1.21 2.69 -11.77
N ARG A 108 -1.93 2.42 -12.87
CA ARG A 108 -1.80 1.15 -13.61
C ARG A 108 -0.36 0.89 -14.03
N GLY A 109 0.33 1.92 -14.53
CA GLY A 109 1.74 1.83 -14.92
C GLY A 109 2.64 1.40 -13.77
N TYR A 110 2.50 2.04 -12.60
CA TYR A 110 3.27 1.71 -11.40
C TYR A 110 3.05 0.28 -10.90
N LEU A 111 1.78 -0.16 -10.83
CA LEU A 111 1.43 -1.51 -10.40
C LEU A 111 1.99 -2.57 -11.38
N GLN A 112 1.84 -2.32 -12.69
CA GLN A 112 2.32 -3.22 -13.73
C GLN A 112 3.85 -3.32 -13.74
N ALA A 113 4.56 -2.19 -13.58
CA ALA A 113 6.01 -2.15 -13.51
C ALA A 113 6.54 -2.94 -12.30
N THR A 114 5.93 -2.72 -11.13
CA THR A 114 6.27 -3.47 -9.91
C THR A 114 6.01 -4.96 -10.06
N TYR A 115 4.83 -5.34 -10.57
CA TYR A 115 4.49 -6.74 -10.85
C TYR A 115 5.49 -7.37 -11.83
N ASN A 116 5.84 -6.66 -12.90
CA ASN A 116 6.79 -7.17 -13.90
C ASN A 116 8.18 -7.41 -13.32
N ARG A 117 8.60 -6.61 -12.35
CA ARG A 117 9.91 -6.73 -11.72
C ARG A 117 10.02 -7.94 -10.79
N TYR A 118 9.01 -8.21 -9.97
CA TYR A 118 9.12 -9.24 -8.92
C TYR A 118 8.24 -10.47 -9.15
N LYS A 119 7.28 -10.41 -10.08
CA LYS A 119 6.31 -11.48 -10.39
C LYS A 119 5.61 -12.02 -9.15
N LYS A 120 5.29 -11.13 -8.20
CA LYS A 120 4.52 -11.41 -6.97
C LYS A 120 3.13 -10.77 -7.07
N PRO A 121 2.08 -11.39 -6.51
CA PRO A 121 0.78 -10.74 -6.40
C PRO A 121 0.89 -9.38 -5.69
N ILE A 122 0.05 -8.43 -6.11
CA ILE A 122 0.07 -7.06 -5.63
C ILE A 122 -1.15 -6.79 -4.76
N TRP A 123 -0.92 -6.14 -3.61
CA TRP A 123 -1.96 -5.48 -2.84
C TRP A 123 -1.72 -3.97 -2.91
N LEU A 124 -2.74 -3.18 -3.25
CA LEU A 124 -2.67 -1.71 -3.15
C LEU A 124 -3.23 -1.29 -1.79
N THR A 125 -2.39 -1.25 -0.76
CA THR A 125 -2.86 -1.12 0.64
C THR A 125 -3.22 0.30 1.05
N GLU A 126 -2.72 1.30 0.32
CA GLU A 126 -3.18 2.68 0.43
C GLU A 126 -3.12 3.35 -0.95
N TYR A 127 -4.20 4.05 -1.32
CA TYR A 127 -4.15 4.95 -2.46
C TYR A 127 -5.23 6.04 -2.42
N ALA A 128 -4.92 7.20 -3.00
CA ALA A 128 -5.85 8.30 -3.24
C ALA A 128 -5.23 9.33 -4.19
N LEU A 129 -5.98 10.38 -4.57
CA LEU A 129 -5.37 11.60 -5.12
C LEU A 129 -4.99 12.54 -3.98
N ILE A 130 -3.68 12.65 -3.75
CA ILE A 130 -3.06 13.59 -2.82
C ILE A 130 -1.73 14.02 -3.43
N ASP A 131 -1.49 15.33 -3.48
CA ASP A 131 -0.22 15.89 -3.91
C ASP A 131 0.59 16.32 -2.68
N PHE A 132 1.68 15.58 -2.43
CA PHE A 132 2.62 15.85 -1.33
C PHE A 132 3.84 16.68 -1.76
N SER A 133 3.90 17.18 -3.00
CA SER A 133 5.10 17.81 -3.55
C SER A 133 5.49 19.15 -2.92
N THR A 134 4.55 19.88 -2.30
CA THR A 134 4.75 21.23 -1.77
C THR A 134 4.80 21.31 -0.24
N GLY A 135 5.06 20.20 0.45
CA GLY A 135 5.18 20.12 1.92
C GLY A 135 3.86 20.21 2.70
N THR A 136 2.86 20.93 2.18
CA THR A 136 1.45 20.83 2.62
C THR A 136 0.67 19.98 1.62
N PRO A 137 -0.08 18.94 2.06
CA PRO A 137 -0.87 18.11 1.16
C PRO A 137 -1.93 18.92 0.42
N ARG A 138 -1.97 18.80 -0.91
CA ARG A 138 -3.02 19.35 -1.76
C ARG A 138 -3.97 18.23 -2.17
N TYR A 139 -5.27 18.52 -2.16
CA TYR A 139 -6.34 17.57 -2.45
C TYR A 139 -7.13 17.99 -3.68
N PRO A 140 -7.71 17.03 -4.44
CA PRO A 140 -8.60 17.34 -5.55
C PRO A 140 -9.95 17.88 -5.06
N THR A 141 -10.77 18.35 -5.98
CA THR A 141 -12.19 18.59 -5.71
C THR A 141 -12.92 17.26 -5.43
N PRO A 142 -14.06 17.26 -4.71
CA PRO A 142 -14.85 16.04 -4.48
C PRO A 142 -15.22 15.28 -5.76
N ALA A 143 -15.60 16.01 -6.82
CA ALA A 143 -15.93 15.43 -8.11
C ALA A 143 -14.73 14.76 -8.80
N GLN A 144 -13.53 15.38 -8.72
CA GLN A 144 -12.30 14.78 -9.23
C GLN A 144 -11.93 13.51 -8.47
N GLN A 145 -12.04 13.52 -7.13
CA GLN A 145 -11.81 12.35 -6.28
C GLN A 145 -12.79 11.21 -6.63
N ALA A 146 -14.08 11.50 -6.74
CA ALA A 146 -15.11 10.51 -7.06
C ALA A 146 -14.95 9.96 -8.48
N ALA A 147 -14.57 10.80 -9.46
CA ALA A 147 -14.27 10.37 -10.82
C ALA A 147 -13.05 9.43 -10.84
N PHE A 148 -12.02 9.72 -10.05
CA PHE A 148 -10.86 8.83 -9.89
C PHE A 148 -11.27 7.51 -9.25
N VAL A 149 -12.03 7.52 -8.14
CA VAL A 149 -12.54 6.29 -7.50
C VAL A 149 -13.24 5.36 -8.51
N LYS A 150 -14.11 5.89 -9.37
CA LYS A 150 -14.82 5.08 -10.38
C LYS A 150 -13.86 4.43 -11.38
N LYS A 151 -12.89 5.20 -11.89
CA LYS A 151 -11.94 4.73 -12.91
C LYS A 151 -10.89 3.78 -12.33
N SER A 152 -10.35 4.11 -11.16
CA SER A 152 -9.32 3.32 -10.50
C SER A 152 -9.86 1.96 -10.07
N THR A 153 -11.04 1.89 -9.46
CA THR A 153 -11.63 0.61 -9.02
C THR A 153 -11.96 -0.29 -10.21
N ALA A 154 -12.56 0.23 -11.28
CA ALA A 154 -12.81 -0.54 -12.50
C ALA A 154 -11.51 -1.06 -13.14
N MET A 155 -10.44 -0.24 -13.13
CA MET A 155 -9.12 -0.65 -13.60
C MET A 155 -8.53 -1.76 -12.71
N LEU A 156 -8.54 -1.58 -11.38
CA LEU A 156 -7.97 -2.52 -10.41
C LEU A 156 -8.67 -3.89 -10.47
N GLN A 157 -10.00 -3.92 -10.62
CA GLN A 157 -10.77 -5.15 -10.80
C GLN A 157 -10.42 -5.91 -12.09
N GLY A 158 -9.91 -5.22 -13.12
CA GLY A 158 -9.46 -5.82 -14.37
C GLY A 158 -8.01 -6.34 -14.35
N LEU A 159 -7.23 -6.04 -13.30
CA LEU A 159 -5.83 -6.48 -13.20
C LEU A 159 -5.73 -7.78 -12.40
N SER A 160 -5.58 -8.91 -13.08
CA SER A 160 -5.53 -10.24 -12.44
C SER A 160 -4.38 -10.45 -11.45
N PHE A 161 -3.33 -9.62 -11.51
CA PHE A 161 -2.21 -9.66 -10.58
C PHE A 161 -2.41 -8.77 -9.33
N VAL A 162 -3.46 -7.95 -9.30
CA VAL A 162 -3.88 -7.19 -8.12
C VAL A 162 -4.92 -8.01 -7.39
N GLU A 163 -4.57 -8.51 -6.21
CA GLU A 163 -5.48 -9.34 -5.42
C GLU A 163 -6.42 -8.51 -4.54
N ARG A 164 -5.93 -7.37 -4.01
CA ARG A 164 -6.66 -6.50 -3.08
C ARG A 164 -6.27 -5.04 -3.26
N TYR A 165 -7.20 -4.14 -2.98
CA TYR A 165 -6.95 -2.71 -2.89
C TYR A 165 -7.72 -2.10 -1.70
N ALA A 166 -7.18 -1.03 -1.12
CA ALA A 166 -7.78 -0.30 -0.02
C ALA A 166 -7.58 1.21 -0.22
N TRP A 167 -8.68 1.92 -0.39
CA TRP A 167 -8.68 3.38 -0.47
C TRP A 167 -8.19 4.00 0.84
N PHE A 168 -7.38 5.06 0.75
CA PHE A 168 -6.98 5.86 1.89
C PHE A 168 -7.88 7.10 2.01
N THR A 169 -8.86 7.15 2.91
CA THR A 169 -9.24 6.14 3.91
C THR A 169 -10.76 6.11 4.13
N LEU A 170 -11.25 5.28 5.04
CA LEU A 170 -12.69 5.13 5.28
C LEU A 170 -13.34 6.42 5.82
N SER A 171 -12.80 7.00 6.89
CA SER A 171 -13.39 8.18 7.53
C SER A 171 -12.82 9.49 7.01
N ALA A 172 -13.71 10.45 6.75
CA ALA A 172 -13.39 11.85 6.42
C ALA A 172 -12.73 12.60 7.59
N ASP A 173 -12.83 12.10 8.82
CA ASP A 173 -12.16 12.68 9.99
C ASP A 173 -10.62 12.58 9.90
N ARG A 174 -10.12 11.72 9.00
CA ARG A 174 -8.68 11.52 8.76
C ARG A 174 -8.13 12.38 7.62
N GLY A 175 -8.92 13.29 7.04
CA GLY A 175 -8.46 14.27 6.04
C GLY A 175 -9.22 14.23 4.72
N GLY A 176 -8.72 14.98 3.74
CA GLY A 176 -9.41 15.39 2.50
C GLY A 176 -9.79 14.29 1.50
N THR A 177 -9.59 13.02 1.83
CA THR A 177 -9.87 11.88 0.94
C THR A 177 -10.82 10.84 1.54
N GLY A 178 -11.30 11.03 2.77
CA GLY A 178 -12.14 10.03 3.42
C GLY A 178 -13.46 9.76 2.69
N LEU A 179 -13.95 8.52 2.75
CA LEU A 179 -15.15 8.07 2.03
C LEU A 179 -16.47 8.38 2.76
N TYR A 180 -16.44 8.40 4.10
CA TYR A 180 -17.63 8.51 4.95
C TYR A 180 -17.47 9.60 6.00
N ASN A 181 -18.54 10.37 6.21
CA ASN A 181 -18.72 11.21 7.39
C ASN A 181 -19.67 10.48 8.35
N GLY A 182 -19.10 9.88 9.41
CA GLY A 182 -19.81 8.92 10.25
C GLY A 182 -20.32 7.74 9.41
N ALA A 183 -21.63 7.50 9.42
CA ALA A 183 -22.27 6.45 8.62
C ALA A 183 -22.70 6.90 7.21
N THR A 184 -22.51 8.18 6.85
CA THR A 184 -23.01 8.75 5.60
C THR A 184 -21.89 8.82 4.56
N PRO A 185 -22.02 8.15 3.40
CA PRO A 185 -21.03 8.26 2.34
C PRO A 185 -21.09 9.64 1.68
N ASN A 186 -19.93 10.21 1.36
CA ASN A 186 -19.85 11.34 0.42
C ASN A 186 -19.85 10.83 -1.03
N GLU A 187 -19.61 11.71 -2.00
CA GLU A 187 -19.59 11.34 -3.42
C GLU A 187 -18.57 10.23 -3.74
N SER A 188 -17.38 10.29 -3.13
CA SER A 188 -16.34 9.27 -3.27
C SER A 188 -16.74 7.96 -2.57
N GLY A 189 -17.32 8.03 -1.37
CA GLY A 189 -17.85 6.85 -0.68
C GLY A 189 -18.97 6.15 -1.44
N ALA A 190 -19.87 6.91 -2.07
CA ALA A 190 -20.92 6.37 -2.92
C ALA A 190 -20.34 5.70 -4.18
N ALA A 191 -19.31 6.30 -4.78
CA ALA A 191 -18.60 5.71 -5.91
C ALA A 191 -17.86 4.42 -5.52
N TYR A 192 -17.18 4.39 -4.37
CA TYR A 192 -16.44 3.22 -3.90
C TYR A 192 -17.39 2.08 -3.51
N ARG A 193 -18.53 2.39 -2.89
CA ARG A 193 -19.59 1.41 -2.58
C ARG A 193 -20.22 0.79 -3.83
N ALA A 194 -20.24 1.52 -4.94
CA ALA A 194 -20.76 1.01 -6.21
C ALA A 194 -19.73 0.18 -7.00
N ALA A 195 -18.45 0.24 -6.61
CA ALA A 195 -17.43 -0.63 -7.16
C ALA A 195 -17.60 -2.03 -6.57
N GLY A 196 -17.80 -3.02 -7.44
CA GLY A 196 -18.15 -4.41 -7.12
C GLY A 196 -17.44 -5.00 -5.90
#